data_AF-A0A5C3LQ42-F1
#
_entry.id   AF-A0A5C3LQ42-F1
#
_cell.length_a   1.000
_cell.length_b   1.000
_cell.length_c   1.000
_cell.angle_alpha   90.00
_cell.angle_beta   90.00
_cell.angle_gamma   90.00
#
_symmetry.space_group_name_H-M   'P 1'
#
loop_
_entity.id
_entity.type
_entity.pdbx_description
1 polymer ?
#
loop_
_entity_poly.entity_id
_entity_poly.type
_entity_poly.pdbx_seq_one_letter_code
_entity_poly.pdbx_strand_id
1 'polypeptide(L)'
;MIPAQPYLPWKVSISILHLIAALSSVFRVEYRRRTRRLWWDDYASIVPAIFACFTIAIIWLRLRRFDDSEHSQRLKVALSFMNQTCFGFTIWWSRISLALAVVRITPVWSKTRPWVIGFTCAFILNFVALVLGMTVTCAVNTAWQHVKSDILVCGPSYGVTLASVIIDIICDLLLVAFPLYRLWCIKLQPAQRRLVLLVFSTSFLTLIAVVALAIVSYGKVFKGPGALLVWVMTVKIEEAISVIACNLPVLVSWGYR
;
A
#
# COMPACT_ATOMS: atom_id res chain seq x y z
N MET A 1 -5.24 21.45 -17.81
CA MET A 1 -3.95 20.95 -18.31
C MET A 1 -2.92 21.15 -17.20
N ILE A 2 -2.23 20.10 -16.75
CA ILE A 2 -1.28 20.18 -15.62
C ILE A 2 0.07 20.66 -16.15
N PRO A 3 0.59 21.80 -15.66
CA PRO A 3 1.89 22.31 -16.08
C PRO A 3 3.03 21.43 -15.55
N ALA A 4 4.21 21.55 -16.14
CA ALA A 4 5.40 20.86 -15.65
C ALA A 4 5.62 21.16 -14.16
N GLN A 5 5.90 20.12 -13.38
CA GLN A 5 5.98 20.19 -11.92
C GLN A 5 7.45 20.11 -11.48
N PRO A 6 7.87 20.85 -10.44
CA PRO A 6 9.22 20.76 -9.91
C PRO A 6 9.42 19.44 -9.15
N TYR A 7 10.50 18.70 -9.41
CA TYR A 7 10.74 17.41 -8.75
C TYR A 7 11.11 17.53 -7.27
N LEU A 8 11.81 18.60 -6.86
CA LEU A 8 12.37 18.71 -5.52
C LEU A 8 11.30 18.79 -4.41
N PRO A 9 10.23 19.62 -4.52
CA PRO A 9 9.17 19.64 -3.52
C PRO A 9 8.51 18.26 -3.35
N TRP A 10 8.19 17.60 -4.47
CA TRP A 10 7.62 16.25 -4.44
C TRP A 10 8.53 15.25 -3.73
N LYS A 11 9.82 15.23 -4.04
CA LYS A 11 10.80 14.35 -3.37
C LYS A 11 10.80 14.55 -1.86
N VAL A 12 10.87 15.81 -1.41
CA VAL A 12 10.92 16.15 0.02
C VAL A 12 9.63 15.76 0.71
N SER A 13 8.47 16.18 0.19
CA SER A 13 7.16 15.88 0.79
C SER A 13 6.90 14.39 0.91
N ILE A 14 7.17 13.63 -0.16
CA ILE A 14 6.96 12.17 -0.15
C ILE A 14 7.96 11.49 0.79
N SER A 15 9.23 11.93 0.85
CA SER A 15 10.21 11.38 1.78
C SER A 15 9.78 11.56 3.24
N ILE A 16 9.28 12.75 3.59
CA ILE A 16 8.75 13.02 4.93
C ILE A 16 7.57 12.10 5.23
N LEU A 17 6.65 11.95 4.28
CA LEU A 17 5.46 11.11 4.46
C LEU A 17 5.83 9.63 4.67
N HIS A 18 6.76 9.08 3.89
CA HIS A 18 7.25 7.70 4.09
C HIS A 18 8.07 7.55 5.37
N LEU A 19 8.79 8.58 5.81
CA LEU A 19 9.49 8.56 7.09
C LEU A 19 8.49 8.47 8.25
N ILE A 20 7.43 9.29 8.23
CA ILE A 20 6.34 9.22 9.22
C ILE A 20 5.70 7.84 9.20
N ALA A 21 5.44 7.30 8.02
CA ALA A 21 4.90 5.96 7.85
C ALA A 21 5.80 4.88 8.47
N ALA A 22 7.11 4.90 8.18
CA ALA A 22 8.07 3.94 8.74
C ALA A 22 8.17 4.06 10.27
N LEU A 23 8.24 5.29 10.80
CA LEU A 23 8.26 5.55 12.24
C LEU A 23 6.98 5.03 12.92
N SER A 24 5.82 5.17 12.26
CA SER A 24 4.54 4.66 12.79
C SER A 24 4.57 3.14 13.02
N SER A 25 5.21 2.37 12.14
CA SER A 25 5.41 0.93 12.33
C SER A 25 6.38 0.63 13.47
N VAL A 26 7.48 1.39 13.58
CA VAL A 26 8.47 1.22 14.67
C VAL A 26 7.81 1.47 16.03
N PHE A 27 7.08 2.58 16.17
CA PHE A 27 6.36 2.90 17.41
C PHE A 27 5.33 1.83 17.76
N ARG A 28 4.56 1.35 16.76
CA ARG A 28 3.61 0.25 16.94
C ARG A 28 4.29 -0.99 17.51
N VAL A 29 5.37 -1.44 16.88
CA VAL A 29 6.10 -2.67 17.27
C VAL A 29 6.71 -2.52 18.65
N GLU A 30 7.37 -1.39 18.94
CA GLU A 30 7.99 -1.14 20.24
C GLU A 30 6.94 -1.10 21.37
N TYR A 31 5.82 -0.42 21.15
CA TYR A 31 4.72 -0.40 22.12
C TYR A 31 4.14 -1.80 22.38
N ARG A 32 3.90 -2.59 21.34
CA ARG A 32 3.39 -3.96 21.45
C ARG A 32 4.41 -4.91 22.08
N ARG A 33 5.71 -4.68 21.83
CA ARG A 33 6.83 -5.39 22.48
C ARG A 33 6.86 -5.11 23.97
N ARG A 34 6.83 -3.83 24.39
CA ARG A 34 6.80 -3.43 25.80
C ARG A 34 5.60 -3.98 26.54
N THR A 35 4.44 -4.00 25.90
CA THR A 35 3.20 -4.54 26.50
C THR A 35 3.07 -6.07 26.41
N ARG A 36 4.09 -6.78 25.89
CA ARG A 36 4.10 -8.25 25.66
C ARG A 36 2.89 -8.75 24.88
N ARG A 37 2.44 -7.97 23.90
CA ARG A 37 1.24 -8.23 23.07
C ARG A 37 1.57 -8.38 21.59
N LEU A 38 2.82 -8.73 21.26
CA LEU A 38 3.25 -8.99 19.88
C LEU A 38 2.45 -10.14 19.27
N TRP A 39 2.11 -9.98 18.00
CA TRP A 39 1.40 -11.00 17.24
C TRP A 39 1.72 -10.86 15.73
N TRP A 40 1.21 -11.77 14.91
CA TRP A 40 1.51 -11.84 13.47
C TRP A 40 1.20 -10.54 12.71
N ASP A 41 0.20 -9.77 13.16
CA ASP A 41 -0.12 -8.46 12.57
C ASP A 41 1.01 -7.43 12.74
N ASP A 42 1.77 -7.51 13.83
CA ASP A 42 2.92 -6.64 14.10
C ASP A 42 4.11 -6.98 13.21
N TYR A 43 4.43 -8.27 13.03
CA TYR A 43 5.48 -8.69 12.09
C TYR A 43 5.13 -8.32 10.64
N ALA A 44 3.87 -8.51 10.25
CA ALA A 44 3.39 -8.09 8.94
C ALA A 44 3.53 -6.57 8.72
N SER A 45 3.42 -5.75 9.76
CA SER A 45 3.58 -4.28 9.67
C SER A 45 5.03 -3.79 9.52
N ILE A 46 6.01 -4.65 9.76
CA ILE A 46 7.45 -4.33 9.59
C ILE A 46 7.81 -4.32 8.10
N VAL A 47 7.29 -5.27 7.33
CA VAL A 47 7.57 -5.39 5.89
C VAL A 47 7.26 -4.09 5.11
N PRO A 48 6.05 -3.51 5.19
CA PRO A 48 5.75 -2.27 4.48
C PRO A 48 6.59 -1.08 4.98
N ALA A 49 7.06 -1.09 6.24
CA ALA A 49 7.96 -0.05 6.75
C ALA A 49 9.35 -0.12 6.11
N ILE A 50 9.91 -1.33 5.96
CA ILE A 50 11.19 -1.54 5.27
C ILE A 50 11.07 -1.07 3.81
N PHE A 51 9.99 -1.46 3.13
CA PHE A 51 9.76 -1.05 1.75
C PHE A 51 9.45 0.45 1.62
N ALA A 52 8.85 1.10 2.62
CA ALA A 52 8.73 2.55 2.66
C ALA A 52 10.09 3.25 2.69
N CYS A 53 11.08 2.72 3.44
CA CYS A 53 12.45 3.24 3.40
C CYS A 53 13.11 3.06 2.03
N PHE A 54 12.92 1.91 1.37
CA PHE A 54 13.40 1.71 0.01
C PHE A 54 12.73 2.65 -1.00
N THR A 55 11.42 2.91 -0.86
CA THR A 55 10.71 3.88 -1.69
C THR A 55 11.35 5.26 -1.63
N ILE A 56 11.81 5.72 -0.45
CA ILE A 56 12.53 6.99 -0.32
C ILE A 56 13.77 6.96 -1.23
N ALA A 57 14.66 5.98 -1.08
CA ALA A 57 15.86 5.87 -1.89
C ALA A 57 15.54 5.81 -3.40
N ILE A 58 14.54 5.04 -3.80
CA ILE A 58 14.12 4.88 -5.19
C ILE A 58 13.61 6.20 -5.78
N ILE A 59 12.83 6.99 -5.03
CA ILE A 59 12.33 8.29 -5.51
C ILE A 59 13.50 9.25 -5.80
N TRP A 60 14.50 9.29 -4.92
CA TRP A 60 15.67 10.14 -5.10
C TRP A 60 16.50 9.72 -6.32
N LEU A 61 16.70 8.41 -6.50
CA LEU A 61 17.47 7.84 -7.60
C LEU A 61 16.74 7.94 -8.96
N ARG A 62 15.43 7.65 -8.99
CA ARG A 62 14.64 7.58 -10.22
C ARG A 62 14.33 8.94 -10.83
N LEU A 63 14.27 9.99 -10.02
CA LEU A 63 14.02 11.37 -10.46
C LEU A 63 15.32 12.20 -10.51
N ARG A 64 16.46 11.54 -10.68
CA ARG A 64 17.72 12.20 -11.01
C ARG A 64 17.76 12.51 -12.51
N ARG A 65 18.51 13.54 -12.91
CA ARG A 65 18.85 13.75 -14.32
C ARG A 65 19.80 12.63 -14.76
N PHE A 66 19.41 11.89 -15.79
CA PHE A 66 20.20 10.82 -16.38
C PHE A 66 20.80 11.28 -17.70
N ASP A 67 22.03 10.85 -17.98
CA ASP A 67 22.64 11.01 -19.29
C ASP A 67 22.15 9.90 -20.24
N ASP A 68 22.30 10.08 -21.56
CA ASP A 68 21.86 9.14 -22.60
C ASP A 68 22.71 7.85 -22.71
N SER A 69 23.46 7.50 -21.67
CA SER A 69 24.31 6.30 -21.64
C SER A 69 23.49 5.02 -21.52
N GLU A 70 24.00 3.91 -22.07
CA GLU A 70 23.39 2.58 -21.90
C GLU A 70 23.32 2.18 -20.41
N HIS A 71 24.32 2.59 -19.63
CA HIS A 71 24.36 2.37 -18.18
C HIS A 71 23.17 3.06 -17.46
N SER A 72 22.88 4.31 -17.82
CA SER A 72 21.72 5.05 -17.32
C SER A 72 20.42 4.30 -17.62
N GLN A 73 20.29 3.72 -18.82
CA GLN A 73 19.10 3.00 -19.22
C GLN A 73 18.88 1.73 -18.40
N ARG A 74 19.94 0.93 -18.21
CA ARG A 74 19.89 -0.27 -17.36
C ARG A 74 19.50 0.08 -15.92
N LEU A 75 20.02 1.19 -15.38
CA LEU A 75 19.67 1.69 -14.05
C LEU A 75 18.20 2.15 -13.97
N LYS A 76 17.68 2.86 -14.99
CA LYS A 76 16.25 3.24 -15.07
C LYS A 76 15.33 2.02 -15.05
N VAL A 77 15.68 0.98 -15.80
CA VAL A 77 14.93 -0.30 -15.85
C VAL A 77 14.94 -0.97 -14.48
N ALA A 78 16.11 -1.10 -13.84
CA ALA A 78 16.24 -1.69 -12.51
C ALA A 78 15.43 -0.92 -11.45
N LEU A 79 15.51 0.42 -11.45
CA LEU A 79 14.73 1.27 -10.54
C LEU A 79 13.22 1.17 -10.78
N SER A 80 12.78 0.93 -12.03
CA SER A 80 11.37 0.73 -12.35
C SER A 80 10.84 -0.57 -11.75
N PHE A 81 11.59 -1.67 -11.90
CA PHE A 81 11.28 -2.95 -11.24
C PHE A 81 11.25 -2.82 -9.71
N MET A 82 12.30 -2.25 -9.12
CA MET A 82 12.36 -2.03 -7.67
C MET A 82 11.17 -1.20 -7.18
N ASN A 83 10.83 -0.12 -7.89
CA ASN A 83 9.68 0.72 -7.53
C ASN A 83 8.37 -0.06 -7.51
N GLN A 84 8.15 -0.91 -8.52
CA GLN A 84 6.94 -1.72 -8.64
C GLN A 84 6.87 -2.80 -7.56
N THR A 85 7.99 -3.44 -7.25
CA THR A 85 8.10 -4.37 -6.13
C THR A 85 7.81 -3.68 -4.81
N CYS A 86 8.43 -2.51 -4.54
CA CYS A 86 8.17 -1.76 -3.31
C CYS A 86 6.70 -1.37 -3.17
N PHE A 87 6.05 -0.92 -4.25
CA PHE A 87 4.61 -0.63 -4.25
C PHE A 87 3.79 -1.85 -3.85
N GLY A 88 3.97 -2.98 -4.56
CA GLY A 88 3.20 -4.19 -4.31
C GLY A 88 3.38 -4.72 -2.89
N PHE A 89 4.62 -4.77 -2.39
CA PHE A 89 4.89 -5.20 -1.03
C PHE A 89 4.28 -4.25 0.01
N THR A 90 4.39 -2.94 -0.18
CA THR A 90 3.86 -1.96 0.77
C THR A 90 2.35 -2.06 0.90
N ILE A 91 1.63 -2.05 -0.23
CA ILE A 91 0.16 -2.11 -0.25
C ILE A 91 -0.33 -3.44 0.31
N TRP A 92 0.13 -4.56 -0.24
CA TRP A 92 -0.42 -5.86 0.15
C TRP A 92 -0.08 -6.27 1.57
N TRP A 93 1.13 -5.97 2.06
CA TRP A 93 1.47 -6.29 3.45
C TRP A 93 0.75 -5.39 4.46
N SER A 94 0.43 -4.14 4.09
CA SER A 94 -0.42 -3.30 4.95
C SER A 94 -1.84 -3.89 5.10
N ARG A 95 -2.42 -4.40 4.00
CA ARG A 95 -3.72 -5.09 4.00
C ARG A 95 -3.67 -6.41 4.76
N ILE A 96 -2.61 -7.21 4.59
CA ILE A 96 -2.40 -8.45 5.34
C ILE A 96 -2.28 -8.15 6.84
N SER A 97 -1.55 -7.09 7.24
CA SER A 97 -1.47 -6.65 8.64
C SER A 97 -2.85 -6.27 9.21
N LEU A 98 -3.67 -5.54 8.45
CA LEU A 98 -5.06 -5.23 8.83
C LEU A 98 -5.94 -6.49 8.92
N ALA A 99 -5.87 -7.39 7.94
CA ALA A 99 -6.61 -8.65 7.93
C ALA A 99 -6.25 -9.52 9.15
N LEU A 100 -4.95 -9.62 9.46
CA LEU A 100 -4.48 -10.27 10.68
C LEU A 100 -5.04 -9.56 11.92
N ALA A 101 -4.99 -8.23 12.00
CA ALA A 101 -5.59 -7.51 13.12
C ALA A 101 -7.08 -7.86 13.32
N VAL A 102 -7.84 -8.04 12.23
CA VAL A 102 -9.22 -8.54 12.27
C VAL A 102 -9.31 -9.98 12.78
N VAL A 103 -8.43 -10.88 12.35
CA VAL A 103 -8.34 -12.26 12.88
C VAL A 103 -8.09 -12.23 14.39
N ARG A 104 -7.20 -11.35 14.86
CA ARG A 104 -6.89 -11.21 16.30
C ARG A 104 -8.08 -10.79 17.13
N ILE A 105 -8.89 -9.86 16.61
CA ILE A 105 -10.07 -9.34 17.29
C ILE A 105 -11.21 -10.37 17.29
N THR A 106 -11.23 -11.28 16.32
CA THR A 106 -12.26 -12.29 16.19
C THR A 106 -12.04 -13.44 17.21
N PRO A 107 -12.96 -13.67 18.16
CA PRO A 107 -12.79 -14.69 19.18
C PRO A 107 -12.78 -16.11 18.56
N VAL A 108 -12.03 -17.02 19.18
CA VAL A 108 -11.84 -18.41 18.70
C VAL A 108 -13.15 -19.17 18.50
N TRP A 109 -14.16 -18.88 19.32
CA TRP A 109 -15.46 -19.55 19.34
C TRP A 109 -16.42 -19.06 18.24
N SER A 110 -16.05 -18.01 17.49
CA SER A 110 -16.95 -17.43 16.50
C SER A 110 -16.91 -18.21 15.19
N LYS A 111 -18.09 -18.58 14.69
CA LYS A 111 -18.27 -19.19 13.36
C LYS A 111 -17.71 -18.34 12.21
N THR A 112 -17.49 -17.03 12.43
CA THR A 112 -16.92 -16.13 11.42
C THR A 112 -15.40 -16.19 11.34
N ARG A 113 -14.70 -16.72 12.35
CA ARG A 113 -13.24 -16.78 12.39
C ARG A 113 -12.60 -17.54 11.21
N PRO A 114 -13.07 -18.75 10.83
CA PRO A 114 -12.50 -19.46 9.67
C PRO A 114 -12.63 -18.65 8.37
N TRP A 115 -13.71 -17.89 8.19
CA TRP A 115 -13.88 -17.00 7.03
C TRP A 115 -12.82 -15.89 6.98
N VAL A 116 -12.54 -15.23 8.10
CA VAL A 116 -11.48 -14.18 8.15
C VAL A 116 -10.10 -14.77 7.87
N ILE A 117 -9.80 -15.96 8.40
CA ILE A 117 -8.55 -16.66 8.12
C ILE A 117 -8.49 -16.99 6.62
N GLY A 118 -9.58 -17.51 6.04
CA GLY A 118 -9.70 -17.77 4.61
C GLY A 118 -9.44 -16.53 3.75
N PHE A 119 -10.03 -15.39 4.10
CA PHE A 119 -9.78 -14.12 3.40
C PHE A 119 -8.32 -13.65 3.55
N THR A 120 -7.71 -13.82 4.73
CA THR A 120 -6.29 -13.49 4.94
C THR A 120 -5.40 -14.35 4.05
N CYS A 121 -5.67 -15.65 3.95
CA CYS A 121 -4.97 -16.55 3.03
C CYS A 121 -5.17 -16.13 1.56
N ALA A 122 -6.40 -15.77 1.19
CA ALA A 122 -6.70 -15.29 -0.17
C ALA A 122 -5.93 -14.01 -0.51
N PHE A 123 -5.74 -13.09 0.45
CA PHE A 123 -4.94 -11.88 0.25
C PHE A 123 -3.46 -12.21 0.00
N ILE A 124 -2.91 -13.17 0.75
CA ILE A 124 -1.52 -13.63 0.56
C ILE A 124 -1.36 -14.28 -0.83
N LEU A 125 -2.30 -15.14 -1.23
CA LEU A 125 -2.29 -15.77 -2.55
C LEU A 125 -2.41 -14.73 -3.68
N ASN A 126 -3.28 -13.74 -3.50
CA ASN A 126 -3.45 -12.67 -4.48
C ASN A 126 -2.19 -11.80 -4.61
N PHE A 127 -1.55 -11.46 -3.49
CA PHE A 127 -0.25 -10.79 -3.47
C PHE A 127 0.80 -11.56 -4.30
N VAL A 128 0.94 -12.88 -4.05
CA VAL A 128 1.89 -13.71 -4.80
C VAL A 128 1.56 -13.71 -6.29
N ALA A 129 0.28 -13.89 -6.64
CA ALA A 129 -0.18 -13.89 -8.03
C ALA A 129 0.10 -12.55 -8.74
N LEU A 130 -0.12 -11.41 -8.07
CA LEU A 130 0.13 -10.09 -8.64
C LEU A 130 1.62 -9.80 -8.80
N VAL A 131 2.45 -10.13 -7.80
CA VAL A 131 3.90 -9.96 -7.92
C VAL A 131 4.47 -10.80 -9.07
N LEU A 132 4.06 -12.07 -9.17
CA LEU A 132 4.47 -12.94 -10.28
C LEU A 132 3.93 -12.44 -11.62
N GLY A 133 2.64 -12.11 -11.70
CA GLY A 133 2.02 -11.61 -12.92
C GLY A 133 2.70 -10.34 -13.45
N MET A 134 3.01 -9.40 -12.55
CA MET A 134 3.71 -8.17 -12.90
C MET A 134 5.14 -8.45 -13.35
N THR A 135 5.92 -9.20 -12.56
CA THR A 135 7.32 -9.48 -12.89
C THR A 135 7.46 -10.24 -14.20
N VAL A 136 6.64 -11.26 -14.43
CA VAL A 136 6.63 -12.03 -15.68
C VAL A 136 6.23 -11.14 -16.86
N THR A 137 5.16 -10.35 -16.74
CA THR A 137 4.72 -9.48 -17.84
C THR A 137 5.80 -8.46 -18.22
N CYS A 138 6.45 -7.87 -17.22
CA CYS A 138 7.52 -6.89 -17.42
C CYS A 138 8.83 -7.49 -17.91
N ALA A 139 9.12 -8.76 -17.58
CA ALA A 139 10.29 -9.48 -18.06
C ALA A 139 10.12 -9.97 -19.50
N VAL A 140 8.92 -10.45 -19.86
CA VAL A 140 8.63 -10.98 -21.20
C VAL A 140 8.44 -9.86 -22.23
N ASN A 141 7.73 -8.79 -21.86
CA ASN A 141 7.55 -7.65 -22.74
C ASN A 141 8.66 -6.62 -22.47
N THR A 142 9.69 -6.55 -23.32
CA THR A 142 10.81 -5.62 -23.16
C THR A 142 10.60 -4.28 -23.86
N ALA A 143 9.49 -4.07 -24.57
CA ALA A 143 9.27 -2.86 -25.37
C ALA A 143 9.31 -1.57 -24.53
N TRP A 144 8.83 -1.63 -23.27
CA TRP A 144 8.87 -0.49 -22.35
C TRP A 144 10.29 -0.08 -21.93
N GLN A 145 11.27 -0.98 -22.07
CA GLN A 145 12.66 -0.73 -21.70
C GLN A 145 13.40 0.13 -22.71
N HIS A 146 12.88 0.30 -23.93
CA HIS A 146 13.53 1.07 -25.00
C HIS A 146 12.88 2.43 -25.25
N VAL A 147 11.84 2.78 -24.49
CA VAL A 147 11.17 4.09 -24.62
C VAL A 147 12.10 5.20 -24.12
N LYS A 148 12.33 6.22 -24.96
CA LYS A 148 13.03 7.45 -24.57
C LYS A 148 12.12 8.33 -23.72
N SER A 149 12.10 8.07 -22.41
CA SER A 149 11.44 8.91 -21.42
C SER A 149 12.30 9.07 -20.16
N ASP A 150 12.08 10.18 -19.44
CA ASP A 150 12.73 10.42 -18.15
C ASP A 150 12.23 9.44 -17.07
N ILE A 151 10.98 9.00 -17.19
CA ILE A 151 10.32 8.08 -16.27
C ILE A 151 9.87 6.83 -17.04
N LEU A 152 10.54 5.71 -16.79
CA LEU A 152 10.13 4.40 -17.30
C LEU A 152 9.13 3.75 -16.33
N VAL A 153 7.99 3.28 -16.84
CA VAL A 153 6.98 2.53 -16.08
C VAL A 153 6.67 1.26 -16.86
N CYS A 154 6.84 0.10 -16.21
CA CYS A 154 6.24 -1.13 -16.72
C CYS A 154 4.80 -1.27 -16.21
N GLY A 155 3.83 -1.32 -17.12
CA GLY A 155 2.44 -1.60 -16.81
C GLY A 155 2.02 -2.94 -17.43
N PRO A 156 1.16 -3.72 -16.76
CA PRO A 156 0.62 -4.93 -17.37
C PRO A 156 -0.42 -4.54 -18.42
N SER A 157 -0.96 -5.52 -19.14
CA SER A 157 -2.05 -5.26 -20.09
C SER A 157 -3.25 -4.63 -19.38
N TYR A 158 -4.02 -3.82 -20.10
CA TYR A 158 -5.19 -3.11 -19.57
C TYR A 158 -6.15 -4.03 -18.80
N GLY A 159 -6.38 -5.24 -19.30
CA GLY A 159 -7.26 -6.22 -18.66
C GLY A 159 -6.74 -6.72 -17.31
N VAL A 160 -5.43 -6.94 -17.18
CA VAL A 160 -4.81 -7.35 -15.90
C VAL A 160 -4.88 -6.21 -14.89
N THR A 161 -4.60 -4.97 -15.31
CA THR A 161 -4.73 -3.79 -14.42
C THR A 161 -6.18 -3.59 -13.97
N LEU A 162 -7.15 -3.77 -14.86
CA LEU A 162 -8.56 -3.65 -14.51
C LEU A 162 -8.98 -4.72 -13.49
N ALA A 163 -8.58 -5.98 -13.72
CA ALA A 163 -8.86 -7.07 -12.80
C ALA A 163 -8.21 -6.84 -11.42
N SER A 164 -6.96 -6.37 -11.37
CA SER A 164 -6.29 -6.08 -10.11
C SER A 164 -7.00 -4.98 -9.32
N VAL A 165 -7.44 -3.91 -9.98
CA VAL A 165 -8.18 -2.81 -9.33
C VAL A 165 -9.53 -3.29 -8.79
N ILE A 166 -10.25 -4.13 -9.53
CA ILE A 166 -11.51 -4.71 -9.05
C ILE A 166 -11.25 -5.56 -7.80
N ILE A 167 -10.22 -6.40 -7.83
CA ILE A 167 -9.85 -7.23 -6.67
C ILE A 167 -9.43 -6.36 -5.49
N ASP A 168 -8.68 -5.29 -5.72
CA ASP A 168 -8.27 -4.33 -4.68
C ASP A 168 -9.48 -3.72 -3.97
N ILE A 169 -10.46 -3.24 -4.75
CA ILE A 169 -11.71 -2.66 -4.21
C ILE A 169 -12.48 -3.71 -3.41
N ILE A 170 -12.62 -4.94 -3.92
CA ILE A 170 -13.32 -6.02 -3.22
C ILE A 170 -12.61 -6.35 -1.89
N CYS A 171 -11.28 -6.43 -1.89
CA CYS A 171 -10.51 -6.70 -0.68
C CYS A 171 -10.71 -5.60 0.38
N ASP A 172 -10.66 -4.33 -0.01
CA ASP A 172 -10.88 -3.22 0.91
C ASP A 172 -12.34 -3.16 1.40
N LEU A 173 -13.32 -3.46 0.54
CA LEU A 173 -14.72 -3.59 0.95
C LEU A 173 -14.91 -4.71 1.99
N LEU A 174 -14.25 -5.86 1.83
CA LEU A 174 -14.29 -6.94 2.81
C LEU A 174 -13.68 -6.51 4.16
N LEU A 175 -12.55 -5.79 4.11
CA LEU A 175 -11.89 -5.23 5.30
C LEU A 175 -12.72 -4.15 6.02
N VAL A 176 -13.62 -3.48 5.31
CA VAL A 176 -14.58 -2.50 5.87
C VAL A 176 -15.84 -3.20 6.40
N ALA A 177 -16.40 -4.12 5.61
CA ALA A 177 -17.65 -4.80 5.91
C ALA A 177 -17.55 -5.68 7.15
N PHE A 178 -16.41 -6.36 7.36
CA PHE A 178 -16.26 -7.29 8.48
C PHE A 178 -16.27 -6.57 9.86
N PRO A 179 -15.45 -5.54 10.12
CA PRO A 179 -15.56 -4.73 11.33
C PRO A 179 -16.97 -4.16 11.55
N LEU A 180 -17.62 -3.68 10.48
CA LEU A 180 -18.96 -3.09 10.55
C LEU A 180 -20.03 -4.11 10.95
N TYR A 181 -20.01 -5.30 10.33
CA TYR A 181 -20.86 -6.43 10.71
C TYR A 181 -20.69 -6.79 12.20
N ARG A 182 -19.44 -6.81 12.69
CA ARG A 182 -19.14 -7.10 14.09
C ARG A 182 -19.67 -6.02 15.04
N LEU A 183 -19.62 -4.74 14.65
CA LEU A 183 -20.17 -3.64 15.44
C LEU A 183 -21.69 -3.69 15.56
N TRP A 184 -22.39 -4.17 14.51
CA TRP A 184 -23.85 -4.22 14.48
C TRP A 184 -24.44 -5.49 15.09
N CYS A 185 -23.82 -6.65 14.87
CA CYS A 185 -24.42 -7.93 15.25
C CYS A 185 -23.99 -8.45 16.63
N ILE A 186 -22.93 -7.91 17.25
CA ILE A 186 -22.36 -8.46 18.50
C ILE A 186 -22.16 -7.37 19.54
N LYS A 187 -22.64 -7.62 20.77
CA LYS A 187 -22.35 -6.76 21.93
C LYS A 187 -20.86 -6.87 22.28
N LEU A 188 -20.08 -5.88 21.85
CA LEU A 188 -18.64 -5.77 22.14
C LEU A 188 -18.41 -4.95 23.41
N GLN A 189 -17.37 -5.30 24.18
CA GLN A 189 -16.91 -4.45 25.28
C GLN A 189 -16.42 -3.08 24.74
N PRO A 190 -16.53 -1.97 25.50
CA PRO A 190 -16.18 -0.63 25.01
C PRO A 190 -14.76 -0.51 24.45
N ALA A 191 -13.79 -1.22 25.03
CA ALA A 191 -12.41 -1.26 24.53
C ALA A 191 -12.30 -1.99 23.17
N GLN A 192 -12.99 -3.12 23.00
CA GLN A 192 -13.03 -3.86 21.73
C GLN A 192 -13.78 -3.08 20.65
N ARG A 193 -14.89 -2.42 21.02
CA ARG A 193 -15.67 -1.57 20.13
C ARG A 193 -14.82 -0.44 19.53
N ARG A 194 -14.01 0.23 20.35
CA ARG A 194 -13.07 1.28 19.90
C ARG A 194 -12.06 0.73 18.90
N LEU A 195 -11.45 -0.43 19.18
CA LEU A 195 -10.48 -1.03 18.27
C LEU A 195 -11.11 -1.41 16.92
N VAL A 196 -12.33 -1.97 16.92
CA VAL A 196 -13.06 -2.30 15.69
C VAL A 196 -13.41 -1.05 14.88
N LEU A 197 -13.82 0.04 15.55
CA LEU A 197 -14.07 1.33 14.89
C LEU A 197 -12.80 1.91 14.26
N LEU A 198 -11.65 1.78 14.92
CA LEU A 198 -10.37 2.24 14.37
C LEU A 198 -9.97 1.43 13.14
N VAL A 199 -10.10 0.10 13.20
CA VAL A 199 -9.84 -0.77 12.03
C VAL A 199 -10.80 -0.43 10.89
N PHE A 200 -12.09 -0.23 11.17
CA PHE A 200 -13.06 0.23 10.18
C PHE A 200 -12.65 1.56 9.54
N SER A 201 -12.29 2.56 10.34
CA SER A 201 -11.87 3.88 9.85
C SER A 201 -10.63 3.80 8.97
N THR A 202 -9.67 2.94 9.31
CA THR A 202 -8.44 2.78 8.54
C THR A 202 -8.70 2.07 7.22
N SER A 203 -9.52 1.01 7.22
CA SER A 203 -9.91 0.30 6.00
C SER A 203 -10.73 1.19 5.06
N PHE A 204 -11.56 2.09 5.62
CA PHE A 204 -12.32 3.05 4.83
C PHE A 204 -11.41 4.13 4.21
N LEU A 205 -10.41 4.60 4.95
CA LEU A 205 -9.40 5.53 4.43
C LEU A 205 -8.62 4.92 3.25
N THR A 206 -8.19 3.65 3.36
CA THR A 206 -7.49 2.96 2.26
C THR A 206 -8.40 2.76 1.06
N LEU A 207 -9.69 2.41 1.27
CA LEU A 207 -10.67 2.31 0.20
C LEU A 207 -10.84 3.63 -0.57
N ILE A 208 -10.98 4.76 0.14
CA ILE A 208 -11.08 6.08 -0.51
C ILE A 208 -9.83 6.37 -1.32
N ALA A 209 -8.64 6.09 -0.78
CA ALA A 209 -7.38 6.32 -1.48
C ALA A 209 -7.29 5.51 -2.78
N VAL A 210 -7.63 4.23 -2.74
CA VAL A 210 -7.64 3.33 -3.93
C VAL A 210 -8.66 3.79 -4.96
N VAL A 211 -9.88 4.15 -4.55
CA VAL A 211 -10.91 4.66 -5.46
C VAL A 211 -10.46 5.97 -6.10
N ALA A 212 -9.85 6.87 -5.33
CA ALA A 212 -9.30 8.12 -5.86
C ALA A 212 -8.19 7.85 -6.88
N LEU A 213 -7.26 6.92 -6.60
CA LEU A 213 -6.21 6.54 -7.53
C LEU A 213 -6.79 5.90 -8.80
N ALA A 214 -7.82 5.05 -8.68
CA ALA A 214 -8.48 4.43 -9.83
C ALA A 214 -9.15 5.50 -10.72
N ILE A 215 -9.87 6.45 -10.14
CA ILE A 215 -10.47 7.57 -10.87
C ILE A 215 -9.39 8.39 -11.57
N VAL A 216 -8.30 8.70 -10.88
CA VAL A 216 -7.16 9.44 -11.44
C VAL A 216 -6.51 8.68 -12.61
N SER A 217 -6.33 7.37 -12.47
CA SER A 217 -5.63 6.54 -13.45
C SER A 217 -6.47 6.27 -14.71
N TYR A 218 -7.78 6.10 -14.57
CA TYR A 218 -8.67 5.71 -15.68
C TYR A 218 -9.58 6.83 -16.17
N GLY A 219 -9.89 7.81 -15.34
CA GLY A 219 -10.82 8.90 -15.67
C GLY A 219 -10.28 9.93 -16.66
N LYS A 220 -9.06 9.74 -17.20
CA LYS A 220 -8.36 10.69 -18.08
C LYS A 220 -8.32 12.12 -17.51
N VAL A 221 -8.35 12.23 -16.17
CA VAL A 221 -8.50 13.49 -15.42
C VAL A 221 -7.25 14.37 -15.58
N PHE A 222 -6.07 13.74 -15.60
CA PHE A 222 -4.80 14.42 -15.71
C PHE A 222 -4.30 14.43 -17.15
N LYS A 223 -4.28 15.62 -17.76
CA LYS A 223 -3.72 15.88 -19.09
C LYS A 223 -2.64 16.96 -18.98
N GLY A 224 -1.50 16.77 -19.64
CA GLY A 224 -0.41 17.75 -19.69
C GLY A 224 0.95 17.16 -19.30
N PRO A 225 2.05 17.93 -19.47
CA PRO A 225 3.41 17.44 -19.24
C PRO A 225 3.69 17.03 -17.78
N GLY A 226 3.00 17.63 -16.80
CA GLY A 226 3.13 17.25 -15.39
C GLY A 226 2.26 16.07 -14.95
N ALA A 227 1.35 15.57 -15.80
CA ALA A 227 0.36 14.57 -15.41
C ALA A 227 0.98 13.25 -14.94
N LEU A 228 2.03 12.77 -15.63
CA LEU A 228 2.74 11.55 -15.25
C LEU A 228 3.41 11.68 -13.89
N LEU A 229 4.04 12.82 -13.59
CA LEU A 229 4.66 13.04 -12.28
C LEU A 229 3.61 13.06 -11.19
N VAL A 230 2.50 13.80 -11.38
CA VAL A 230 1.41 13.85 -10.40
C VAL A 230 0.86 12.45 -10.14
N TRP A 231 0.62 11.66 -11.19
CA TRP A 231 0.18 10.27 -11.05
C TRP A 231 1.17 9.41 -10.24
N VAL A 232 2.46 9.44 -10.58
CA VAL A 232 3.49 8.70 -9.83
C VAL A 232 3.51 9.12 -8.37
N MET A 233 3.36 10.41 -8.07
CA MET A 233 3.38 10.91 -6.70
C MET A 233 2.11 10.56 -5.92
N THR A 234 0.94 10.56 -6.56
CA THR A 234 -0.32 10.09 -5.94
C THR A 234 -0.21 8.63 -5.51
N VAL A 235 0.40 7.76 -6.33
CA VAL A 235 0.67 6.36 -5.97
C VAL A 235 1.55 6.27 -4.71
N LYS A 236 2.53 7.17 -4.54
CA LYS A 236 3.38 7.21 -3.34
C LYS A 236 2.67 7.72 -2.10
N ILE A 237 1.73 8.65 -2.27
CA ILE A 237 0.85 9.07 -1.18
C ILE A 237 0.00 7.90 -0.70
N GLU A 238 -0.57 7.11 -1.62
CA GLU A 238 -1.34 5.92 -1.26
C GLU A 238 -0.50 4.87 -0.52
N GLU A 239 0.73 4.60 -0.97
CA GLU A 239 1.66 3.71 -0.27
C GLU A 239 1.82 4.15 1.20
N ALA A 240 2.12 5.42 1.44
CA ALA A 240 2.35 5.93 2.78
C ALA A 240 1.07 5.97 3.63
N ILE A 241 -0.08 6.33 3.04
CA ILE A 241 -1.39 6.25 3.72
C ILE A 241 -1.67 4.82 4.16
N SER A 242 -1.38 3.83 3.32
CA SER A 242 -1.65 2.42 3.62
C SER A 242 -0.82 1.92 4.80
N VAL A 243 0.46 2.31 4.89
CA VAL A 243 1.30 1.99 6.05
C VAL A 243 0.82 2.71 7.31
N ILE A 244 0.50 4.00 7.24
CA ILE A 244 -0.01 4.76 8.40
C ILE A 244 -1.33 4.15 8.87
N ALA A 245 -2.24 3.84 7.95
CA ALA A 245 -3.54 3.26 8.22
C ALA A 245 -3.43 1.90 8.91
N CYS A 246 -2.53 1.00 8.48
CA CYS A 246 -2.37 -0.29 9.15
C CYS A 246 -1.82 -0.16 10.58
N ASN A 247 -1.10 0.91 10.90
CA ASN A 247 -0.54 1.16 12.24
C ASN A 247 -1.47 1.94 13.17
N LEU A 248 -2.37 2.75 12.62
CA LEU A 248 -3.22 3.67 13.36
C LEU A 248 -4.06 3.02 14.48
N PRO A 249 -4.66 1.82 14.34
CA PRO A 249 -5.47 1.23 15.41
C PRO A 249 -4.68 0.98 16.70
N VAL A 250 -3.37 0.72 16.58
CA VAL A 250 -2.48 0.50 17.73
C VAL A 250 -2.02 1.82 18.32
N LEU A 251 -1.61 2.77 17.48
CA LEU A 251 -1.10 4.07 17.92
C LEU A 251 -2.18 4.89 18.63
N VAL A 252 -3.41 4.88 18.11
CA VAL A 252 -4.54 5.53 18.77
C VAL A 252 -4.87 4.83 20.09
N SER A 253 -4.81 3.49 20.14
CA SER A 253 -4.98 2.75 21.40
C SER A 253 -3.88 3.02 22.43
N TRP A 254 -2.72 3.53 22.02
CA TRP A 254 -1.66 4.00 22.92
C TRP A 254 -1.96 5.41 23.44
N GLY A 255 -2.33 6.36 22.56
CA GLY A 255 -2.58 7.75 22.96
C GLY A 255 -3.81 7.97 23.86
N TYR A 256 -4.75 7.02 23.90
CA TYR A 256 -5.90 7.04 24.81
C TYR A 256 -5.64 6.41 26.19
N ARG A 257 -4.43 5.89 26.46
CA ARG A 257 -4.05 5.36 27.78
C ARG A 257 -3.30 6.41 28.56
#